data_AF-A0A6P0TR84-F1
#
_entry.id   AF-A0A6P0TR84-F1
#
_cell.length_a   1.000
_cell.length_b   1.000
_cell.length_c   1.000
_cell.angle_alpha   90.00
_cell.angle_beta   90.00
_cell.angle_gamma   90.00
#
_symmetry.space_group_name_H-M   'P 1'
#
loop_
_entity.id
_entity.type
_entity.pdbx_description
1 polymer ?
#
loop_
_entity_poly.entity_id
_entity_poly.type
_entity_poly.pdbx_seq_one_letter_code
_entity_poly.pdbx_strand_id
1 'polypeptide(L)' 'MLSLEIFPNRCPIAPESADIGREIRQLIYKKHRILFVVTGQVVQVLRIRHTPQDSI' A
#
# COMPACT_ATOMS: atom_id res chain seq x y z
N MET A 1 15.23 2.16 -10.92
CA MET A 1 14.74 0.86 -10.42
C MET A 1 13.44 1.11 -9.67
N LEU A 2 12.31 0.59 -10.15
CA LEU A 2 10.98 0.85 -9.59
C LEU A 2 10.74 -0.09 -8.39
N SER A 3 10.36 0.46 -7.23
CA SER A 3 10.35 -0.29 -5.96
C SER A 3 9.25 -1.32 -5.82
N LEU A 4 8.05 -1.04 -6.37
CA LEU A 4 6.89 -1.94 -6.27
C LEU A 4 6.93 -3.09 -7.27
N GLU A 5 7.62 -2.93 -8.40
CA GLU A 5 7.78 -3.99 -9.39
C GLU A 5 8.70 -5.11 -8.89
N ILE A 6 9.71 -4.75 -8.10
CA ILE A 6 10.78 -5.68 -7.73
C ILE A 6 10.66 -6.17 -6.29
N PHE A 7 10.20 -5.31 -5.37
CA PHE A 7 10.13 -5.64 -3.94
C PHE A 7 8.85 -5.13 -3.26
N PRO A 8 7.64 -5.49 -3.73
CA PRO A 8 6.40 -5.02 -3.12
C PRO A 8 6.20 -5.56 -1.69
N ASN A 9 6.70 -6.76 -1.40
CA ASN A 9 6.55 -7.44 -0.11
C ASN A 9 7.45 -6.87 1.01
N ARG A 10 8.31 -5.89 0.72
CA ARG A 10 9.08 -5.18 1.75
C ARG A 10 8.27 -4.09 2.46
N CYS A 11 7.19 -3.64 1.82
CA CYS A 11 6.34 -2.57 2.34
C CYS A 11 5.52 -3.10 3.53
N PRO A 12 5.42 -2.34 4.63
CA PRO A 12 4.71 -2.79 5.81
C PRO A 12 3.22 -3.01 5.51
N ILE A 13 2.63 -3.93 6.27
CA ILE A 13 1.17 -4.14 6.27
C ILE A 13 0.51 -2.88 6.82
N ALA A 14 -0.61 -2.50 6.22
CA ALA A 14 -1.41 -1.36 6.63
C ALA A 14 -2.29 -1.73 7.83
N PRO A 15 -2.53 -0.83 8.80
CA PRO A 15 -3.36 -1.12 9.96
C PRO A 15 -4.77 -1.61 9.58
N GLU A 16 -5.40 -1.02 8.55
CA GLU A 16 -6.72 -1.42 8.07
C GLU A 16 -6.77 -2.84 7.47
N SER A 17 -5.61 -3.47 7.26
CA SER A 17 -5.52 -4.88 6.86
C SER A 17 -6.22 -5.80 7.87
N ALA A 18 -6.12 -5.48 9.16
CA ALA A 18 -6.76 -6.24 10.22
C ALA A 18 -8.29 -6.14 10.13
N ASP A 19 -8.82 -4.94 9.90
CA ASP A 19 -10.26 -4.68 9.82
C ASP A 19 -10.89 -5.30 8.55
N ILE A 20 -10.15 -5.30 7.45
CA ILE A 20 -10.62 -5.81 6.14
C ILE A 20 -10.41 -7.33 6.01
N GLY A 21 -9.55 -7.94 6.83
CA GLY A 21 -9.21 -9.37 6.75
C GLY A 21 -8.43 -9.74 5.48
N ARG A 22 -7.73 -8.77 4.88
CA ARG A 22 -6.90 -8.94 3.67
C ARG A 22 -5.56 -8.28 3.89
N GLU A 23 -4.47 -8.93 3.46
CA GLU A 23 -3.12 -8.34 3.52
C GLU A 23 -3.01 -7.13 2.59
N ILE A 24 -3.27 -5.94 3.15
CA ILE A 24 -3.11 -4.65 2.49
C ILE A 24 -1.77 -4.10 2.93
N ARG A 25 -0.97 -3.65 1.97
CA ARG A 25 0.34 -3.04 2.21
C ARG A 25 0.27 -1.56 1.91
N GLN A 26 1.14 -0.82 2.59
CA GLN A 26 1.22 0.63 2.43
C GLN A 26 2.63 1.09 2.06
N LEU A 27 2.68 2.12 1.21
CA LEU A 27 3.90 2.85 0.87
C LEU A 27 3.65 4.35 1.07
N ILE A 28 4.48 4.97 1.90
CA ILE A 28 4.55 6.43 1.99
C ILE A 28 5.58 6.93 0.99
N TYR A 29 5.14 7.73 0.03
CA TYR A 29 6.00 8.35 -0.97
C TYR A 29 5.71 9.85 -1.04
N LYS A 30 6.70 10.66 -0.63
CA LYS A 30 6.53 12.10 -0.43
C LYS A 30 5.33 12.36 0.49
N LYS A 31 4.35 13.14 0.01
CA LYS A 31 3.12 13.46 0.75
C LYS A 31 1.95 12.54 0.40
N HIS A 32 2.21 11.34 -0.12
CA HIS A 32 1.16 10.40 -0.49
C HIS A 32 1.30 9.08 0.23
N ARG A 33 0.17 8.53 0.68
CA ARG A 33 0.02 7.14 1.12
C ARG A 33 -0.63 6.35 0.00
N ILE A 34 0.04 5.27 -0.38
CA ILE A 34 -0.42 4.34 -1.41
C ILE A 34 -0.79 3.05 -0.71
N LEU A 35 -2.04 2.63 -0.84
CA LEU A 35 -2.54 1.34 -0.38
C LEU A 35 -2.64 0.40 -1.56
N PHE A 36 -2.10 -0.80 -1.39
CA PHE A 36 -2.06 -1.80 -2.44
C PHE A 36 -2.08 -3.21 -1.87
N VAL A 37 -2.33 -4.16 -2.74
CA VAL A 37 -2.33 -5.59 -2.45
C VAL A 37 -1.46 -6.30 -3.48
N VAL A 38 -0.86 -7.42 -3.07
CA VAL A 38 -0.04 -8.26 -3.94
C VAL A 38 -0.79 -9.57 -4.16
N THR A 39 -1.12 -9.86 -5.42
CA THR A 39 -1.79 -11.10 -5.82
C THR A 39 -0.94 -11.77 -6.89
N GLY A 40 -0.21 -12.82 -6.52
CA GLY A 40 0.76 -13.45 -7.41
C GLY A 40 1.86 -12.47 -7.83
N GLN A 41 1.95 -12.18 -9.14
CA GLN A 41 2.92 -11.23 -9.72
C GLN A 41 2.32 -9.84 -9.97
N VAL A 42 1.10 -9.57 -9.46
CA VAL A 42 0.38 -8.33 -9.73
C VAL A 42 0.29 -7.49 -8.46
N VAL A 43 0.72 -6.23 -8.57
CA VAL A 43 0.46 -5.19 -7.57
C VAL A 43 -0.80 -4.44 -7.98
N GLN A 44 -1.87 -4.57 -7.19
CA GLN A 44 -3.10 -3.82 -7.40
C GLN A 44 -3.13 -2.63 -6.45
N VAL A 45 -3.12 -1.42 -6.99
CA VAL A 45 -3.24 -0.19 -6.20
C VAL A 45 -4.72 0.03 -5.87
N LEU A 46 -5.04 0.04 -4.58
CA LEU A 46 -6.40 0.25 -4.10
C LEU A 46 -6.74 1.73 -4.00
N ARG A 47 -5.78 2.53 -3.51
CA ARG A 47 -5.99 3.96 -3.22
C ARG A 47 -4.67 4.70 -3.13
N ILE A 48 -4.68 5.95 -3.60
CA ILE A 48 -3.61 6.92 -3.36
C ILE A 48 -4.24 8.14 -2.72
N ARG A 49 -3.74 8.56 -1.56
CA ARG A 49 -4.21 9.76 -0.85
C ARG A 49 -3.06 10.63 -0.44
N HIS A 50 -3.27 11.94 -0.44
CA HIS A 50 -2.34 12.87 0.16
C HIS A 50 -2.37 12.70 1.69
N THR A 51 -1.24 12.61 2.38
CA THR A 51 -1.18 12.28 3.83
C THR A 51 -1.97 13.26 4.71
N PRO A 52 -1.95 14.59 4.47
CA PRO A 52 -2.87 15.54 5.10
C PRO A 52 -4.38 15.29 4.88
N GLN A 53 -4.76 14.55 3.83
CA GLN A 53 -6.14 14.15 3.54
C GLN A 53 -6.40 12.69 3.91
N ASP A 54 -5.41 12.01 4.47
CA ASP A 54 -5.54 10.64 4.96
C ASP A 54 -6.07 10.70 6.39
N SER A 55 -7.34 11.05 6.50
CA SER A 55 -8.09 10.90 7.74
C SER A 55 -8.47 9.42 7.87
N ILE A 56 -7.96 8.80 8.93
CA ILE A 56 -8.37 7.47 9.42
C ILE A 56 -9.86 7.54 9.78
#